data_AF-A0A9P3AEC2-F1
#
_entry.id   AF-A0A9P3AEC2-F1
#
_cell.length_a   1.000
_cell.length_b   1.000
_cell.length_c   1.000
_cell.angle_alpha   90.00
_cell.angle_beta   90.00
_cell.angle_gamma   90.00
#
_symmetry.space_group_name_H-M   'P 1'
#
loop_
_entity.id
_entity.type
_entity.pdbx_description
1 polymer ?
#
loop_
_entity_poly.entity_id
_entity_poly.type
_entity_poly.pdbx_seq_one_letter_code
_entity_poly.pdbx_strand_id
1 'polypeptide(L)'
;MGDVDEPTLPYGLVMASADQIPGEARLTLDIALCRQVRDQARQLSVSAATLMHLAWAQVLGQLSGRDSMVFGTVLLGRLRGGEGGERALGVFINTLPLRMDLGGHCARSAVLDLHARLVGMLTHEHAQLALAQRCSALPAGAPLFNTLLNYRHSAVPEVDDQASNAAWQGIEVVHAEERSNYPLTLCIDDFGDAFSLTAQTAPGIDPQRICAYVQQALVHLVQALEQQSETALIESSVLLGLTYKPPQGEIEVALAQIWAEVLQIEQVGRHDHFFDLGGHSLLAMRMVSQLRQQMGMELPLGELFALGELAAVASALAGAGRSELSLILPAPRDQSLPLSFAQQRLWFLAQMEGGNEAYNIPLALRIRGLLDVAALTAAVSRIVERHETLRSRFIACEEGAEVVFTASAAMPVLHVEDLRQMPETLAERVAVEATAAFDLTRGPLIRGCLLQVEDEQHVLLLTVHHIVADGWSLGVLTRELLAL
;
A
#
# COMPACT_ATOMS: atom_id res chain seq x y z
N MET A 1 -15.57 7.08 21.82
CA MET A 1 -15.77 7.54 20.42
C MET A 1 -16.84 8.62 20.33
N GLY A 2 -17.84 8.69 21.22
CA GLY A 2 -18.94 9.67 21.15
C GLY A 2 -18.54 11.15 21.29
N ASP A 3 -17.30 11.41 21.63
CA ASP A 3 -16.66 12.71 21.77
C ASP A 3 -15.67 13.01 20.64
N VAL A 4 -15.62 12.17 19.60
CA VAL A 4 -14.88 12.44 18.36
C VAL A 4 -15.79 13.21 17.41
N ASP A 5 -15.55 14.51 17.27
CA ASP A 5 -16.30 15.47 16.46
C ASP A 5 -15.57 15.92 15.19
N GLU A 6 -14.27 15.63 15.07
CA GLU A 6 -13.47 15.87 13.87
C GLU A 6 -12.63 14.65 13.44
N PRO A 7 -12.48 14.41 12.12
CA PRO A 7 -11.75 13.25 11.61
C PRO A 7 -10.23 13.49 11.62
N THR A 8 -9.43 12.46 11.88
CA THR A 8 -7.96 12.58 11.80
C THR A 8 -7.50 12.38 10.36
N LEU A 9 -7.12 13.47 9.68
CA LEU A 9 -6.75 13.49 8.27
C LEU A 9 -5.40 14.20 8.08
N PRO A 10 -4.26 13.51 8.28
CA PRO A 10 -2.96 14.04 7.89
C PRO A 10 -2.98 14.51 6.43
N TYR A 11 -2.34 15.65 6.18
CA TYR A 11 -2.31 16.32 4.87
C TYR A 11 -3.70 16.71 4.32
N GLY A 12 -4.78 16.64 5.12
CA GLY A 12 -6.14 16.99 4.70
C GLY A 12 -6.71 16.09 3.60
N LEU A 13 -6.09 14.94 3.33
CA LEU A 13 -6.51 14.06 2.24
C LEU A 13 -7.78 13.28 2.60
N VAL A 14 -8.74 13.27 1.68
CA VAL A 14 -9.87 12.33 1.72
C VAL A 14 -9.39 10.96 1.19
N MET A 15 -10.17 9.90 1.39
CA MET A 15 -9.90 8.54 0.86
C MET A 15 -9.43 8.56 -0.60
N ALA A 16 -8.49 7.66 -0.93
CA ALA A 16 -7.83 7.64 -2.23
C ALA A 16 -8.77 7.20 -3.37
N SER A 17 -8.44 7.60 -4.60
CA SER A 17 -9.02 6.96 -5.78
C SER A 17 -8.31 5.63 -6.04
N ALA A 18 -9.08 4.60 -6.41
CA ALA A 18 -8.56 3.32 -6.88
C ALA A 18 -7.62 3.43 -8.12
N ASP A 19 -7.62 4.59 -8.78
CA ASP A 19 -6.82 4.85 -10.00
C ASP A 19 -5.42 5.41 -9.72
N GLN A 20 -5.05 5.64 -8.45
CA GLN A 20 -3.76 6.22 -8.08
C GLN A 20 -2.78 5.14 -7.58
N ILE A 21 -1.57 5.11 -8.14
CA ILE A 21 -0.49 4.20 -7.71
C ILE A 21 0.19 4.78 -6.46
N PRO A 22 0.21 4.07 -5.31
CA PRO A 22 0.76 4.56 -4.04
C PRO A 22 2.26 4.23 -3.81
N GLY A 23 2.86 4.63 -2.65
CA GLY A 23 4.01 3.95 -1.98
C GLY A 23 3.64 2.53 -1.49
N GLU A 24 4.41 1.60 -0.91
CA GLU A 24 5.76 1.41 -0.32
C GLU A 24 6.93 2.36 -0.67
N ALA A 25 7.57 2.91 0.37
CA ALA A 25 9.02 2.85 0.60
C ALA A 25 9.31 2.03 1.85
N ARG A 26 10.51 1.43 1.92
CA ARG A 26 10.93 0.55 3.02
C ARG A 26 12.15 1.08 3.75
N LEU A 27 12.16 0.97 5.07
CA LEU A 27 13.25 1.37 5.94
C LEU A 27 13.47 0.33 7.04
N THR A 28 14.64 -0.31 7.03
CA THR A 28 15.08 -1.17 8.14
C THR A 28 15.63 -0.30 9.26
N LEU A 29 15.15 -0.51 10.49
CA LEU A 29 15.63 0.25 11.65
C LEU A 29 17.03 -0.22 12.06
N ASP A 30 17.83 0.73 12.54
CA ASP A 30 19.16 0.42 13.08
C ASP A 30 19.07 -0.60 14.24
N ILE A 31 20.01 -1.55 14.28
CA ILE A 31 20.01 -2.64 15.27
C ILE A 31 20.10 -2.10 16.70
N ALA A 32 20.82 -1.00 16.94
CA ALA A 32 20.89 -0.38 18.25
C ALA A 32 19.52 0.18 18.65
N LEU A 33 18.83 0.89 17.75
CA LEU A 33 17.47 1.39 18.00
C LEU A 33 16.50 0.23 18.25
N CYS A 34 16.57 -0.86 17.46
CA CYS A 34 15.75 -2.06 17.68
C CYS A 34 15.93 -2.63 19.09
N ARG A 35 17.17 -2.72 19.58
CA ARG A 35 17.47 -3.17 20.94
C ARG A 35 16.91 -2.21 21.98
N GLN A 36 17.12 -0.91 21.81
CA GLN A 36 16.63 0.10 22.76
C GLN A 36 15.10 0.08 22.87
N VAL A 37 14.38 -0.01 21.74
CA VAL A 37 12.91 -0.15 21.75
C VAL A 37 12.48 -1.39 22.55
N ARG A 38 13.13 -2.54 22.33
CA ARG A 38 12.82 -3.78 23.07
C ARG A 38 13.17 -3.69 24.55
N ASP A 39 14.28 -3.03 24.90
CA ASP A 39 14.69 -2.84 26.29
C ASP A 39 13.71 -1.93 27.03
N GLN A 40 13.26 -0.83 26.40
CA GLN A 40 12.21 0.04 26.96
C GLN A 40 10.87 -0.69 27.10
N ALA A 41 10.48 -1.47 26.09
CA ALA A 41 9.28 -2.30 26.17
C ALA A 41 9.34 -3.29 27.36
N ARG A 42 10.50 -3.95 27.56
CA ARG A 42 10.74 -4.88 28.68
C ARG A 42 10.69 -4.16 30.03
N GLN A 43 11.32 -3.01 30.15
CA GLN A 43 11.34 -2.22 31.40
C GLN A 43 9.94 -1.77 31.82
N LEU A 44 9.10 -1.40 30.86
CA LEU A 44 7.72 -0.96 31.10
C LEU A 44 6.72 -2.12 31.13
N SER A 45 7.17 -3.36 30.90
CA SER A 45 6.32 -4.56 30.81
C SER A 45 5.22 -4.46 29.75
N VAL A 46 5.55 -3.85 28.60
CA VAL A 46 4.66 -3.70 27.44
C VAL A 46 5.27 -4.38 26.20
N SER A 47 4.50 -4.47 25.12
CA SER A 47 4.99 -4.97 23.82
C SER A 47 5.76 -3.89 23.05
N ALA A 48 6.72 -4.29 22.20
CA ALA A 48 7.37 -3.37 21.26
C ALA A 48 6.35 -2.72 20.32
N ALA A 49 5.28 -3.43 19.95
CA ALA A 49 4.15 -2.90 19.20
C ALA A 49 3.54 -1.66 19.85
N THR A 50 3.45 -1.58 21.18
CA THR A 50 2.94 -0.40 21.89
C THR A 50 3.80 0.83 21.62
N LEU A 51 5.13 0.72 21.65
CA LEU A 51 6.02 1.84 21.36
C LEU A 51 5.89 2.28 19.89
N MET A 52 5.76 1.32 18.97
CA MET A 52 5.55 1.59 17.55
C MET A 52 4.22 2.33 17.28
N HIS A 53 3.13 1.91 17.94
CA HIS A 53 1.84 2.58 17.85
C HIS A 53 1.91 4.00 18.41
N LEU A 54 2.67 4.23 19.49
CA LEU A 54 2.83 5.55 20.07
C LEU A 54 3.66 6.48 19.17
N ALA A 55 4.75 5.97 18.60
CA ALA A 55 5.54 6.73 17.62
C ALA A 55 4.69 7.12 16.41
N TRP A 56 3.81 6.23 15.93
CA TRP A 56 2.87 6.55 14.87
C TRP A 56 1.85 7.62 15.29
N ALA A 57 1.28 7.52 16.49
CA ALA A 57 0.37 8.53 17.02
C ALA A 57 1.03 9.92 17.08
N GLN A 58 2.30 10.00 17.50
CA GLN A 58 3.07 11.26 17.52
C GLN A 58 3.21 11.87 16.12
N VAL A 59 3.60 11.06 15.12
CA VAL A 59 3.71 11.52 13.73
C VAL A 59 2.36 12.04 13.23
N LEU A 60 1.27 11.30 13.48
CA LEU A 60 -0.07 11.72 13.07
C LEU A 60 -0.54 13.00 13.76
N GLY A 61 -0.23 13.17 15.04
CA GLY A 61 -0.56 14.38 15.79
C GLY A 61 0.10 15.61 15.19
N GLN A 62 1.38 15.50 14.85
CA GLN A 62 2.12 16.60 14.21
C GLN A 62 1.62 16.88 12.78
N LEU A 63 1.40 15.84 11.96
CA LEU A 63 0.91 16.01 10.59
C LEU A 63 -0.54 16.51 10.48
N SER A 64 -1.34 16.29 11.52
CA SER A 64 -2.73 16.76 11.59
C SER A 64 -2.87 18.05 12.39
N GLY A 65 -1.80 18.53 13.05
CA GLY A 65 -1.83 19.66 13.97
C GLY A 65 -2.75 19.44 15.18
N ARG A 66 -2.80 18.22 15.73
CA ARG A 66 -3.74 17.82 16.79
C ARG A 66 -3.09 17.00 17.90
N ASP A 67 -3.60 17.21 19.11
CA ASP A 67 -3.17 16.45 20.29
C ASP A 67 -3.93 15.13 20.45
N SER A 68 -5.20 15.11 20.03
CA SER A 68 -6.05 13.91 20.01
C SER A 68 -6.23 13.42 18.57
N MET A 69 -5.80 12.18 18.31
CA MET A 69 -5.87 11.53 17.00
C MET A 69 -6.56 10.18 17.08
N VAL A 70 -7.20 9.81 15.99
CA VAL A 70 -7.78 8.48 15.76
C VAL A 70 -7.10 7.90 14.52
N PHE A 71 -6.66 6.65 14.59
CA PHE A 71 -6.16 5.93 13.42
C PHE A 71 -6.60 4.47 13.45
N GLY A 72 -6.61 3.82 12.29
CA GLY A 72 -6.90 2.39 12.21
C GLY A 72 -5.70 1.59 12.68
N THR A 73 -5.92 0.64 13.59
CA THR A 73 -4.94 -0.42 13.87
C THR A 73 -5.52 -1.76 13.43
N VAL A 74 -4.70 -2.56 12.76
CA VAL A 74 -5.06 -3.92 12.37
C VAL A 74 -4.87 -4.86 13.56
N LEU A 75 -5.96 -5.52 13.95
CA LEU A 75 -5.92 -6.64 14.89
C LEU A 75 -6.01 -7.96 14.13
N LEU A 76 -5.08 -8.87 14.41
CA LEU A 76 -5.16 -10.26 13.96
C LEU A 76 -6.18 -10.99 14.83
N GLY A 77 -7.40 -11.15 14.32
CA GLY A 77 -8.53 -11.81 14.99
C GLY A 77 -8.38 -13.32 15.10
N ARG A 78 -7.22 -13.77 15.59
CA ARG A 78 -6.79 -15.18 15.69
C ARG A 78 -6.35 -15.57 17.11
N LEU A 79 -6.11 -14.61 18.00
CA LEU A 79 -5.57 -14.82 19.37
C LEU A 79 -6.44 -15.73 20.27
N ARG A 80 -7.71 -15.99 19.91
CA ARG A 80 -8.60 -16.94 20.60
C ARG A 80 -8.80 -18.29 19.90
N GLY A 81 -8.26 -18.47 18.69
CA GLY A 81 -8.22 -19.77 18.04
C GLY A 81 -7.08 -20.56 18.66
N GLY A 82 -7.36 -21.55 19.51
CA GLY A 82 -6.35 -22.47 20.05
C GLY A 82 -5.54 -23.18 18.96
N GLU A 83 -4.70 -24.15 19.34
CA GLU A 83 -3.87 -24.93 18.38
C GLU A 83 -4.67 -25.35 17.14
N GLY A 84 -4.32 -24.79 15.97
CA GLY A 84 -5.05 -24.97 14.70
C GLY A 84 -5.57 -23.67 14.07
N GLY A 85 -5.56 -22.54 14.79
CA GLY A 85 -5.94 -21.22 14.26
C GLY A 85 -5.07 -20.74 13.07
N GLU A 86 -3.85 -21.25 12.93
CA GLU A 86 -2.89 -20.93 11.87
C GLU A 86 -3.24 -21.51 10.48
N ARG A 87 -4.14 -22.52 10.43
CA ARG A 87 -4.48 -23.26 9.19
C ARG A 87 -5.80 -22.83 8.55
N ALA A 88 -6.49 -21.83 9.12
CA ALA A 88 -7.77 -21.36 8.61
C ALA A 88 -7.58 -20.35 7.45
N LEU A 89 -8.26 -20.58 6.33
CA LEU A 89 -8.41 -19.63 5.22
C LEU A 89 -9.60 -18.69 5.51
N GLY A 90 -9.41 -17.38 5.32
CA GLY A 90 -10.40 -16.34 5.56
C GLY A 90 -9.73 -14.99 5.82
N VAL A 91 -10.49 -13.89 5.79
CA VAL A 91 -10.03 -12.61 6.32
C VAL A 91 -10.13 -12.66 7.85
N PHE A 92 -8.98 -12.48 8.49
CA PHE A 92 -8.84 -12.36 9.95
C PHE A 92 -8.29 -10.99 10.36
N ILE A 93 -8.26 -10.06 9.41
CA ILE A 93 -7.79 -8.69 9.57
C ILE A 93 -9.03 -7.85 9.91
N ASN A 94 -9.13 -7.39 11.15
CA ASN A 94 -10.13 -6.41 11.53
C ASN A 94 -9.43 -5.10 11.86
N THR A 95 -9.93 -4.00 11.30
CA THR A 95 -9.42 -2.66 11.58
C THR A 95 -10.31 -2.02 12.63
N LEU A 96 -9.75 -1.69 13.78
CA LEU A 96 -10.45 -0.92 14.81
C LEU A 96 -9.86 0.48 14.93
N PRO A 97 -10.70 1.50 15.22
CA PRO A 97 -10.19 2.82 15.54
C PRO A 97 -9.48 2.77 16.89
N LEU A 98 -8.20 3.12 16.89
CA LEU A 98 -7.45 3.42 18.10
C LEU A 98 -7.39 4.93 18.26
N ARG A 99 -7.91 5.43 19.38
CA ARG A 99 -7.79 6.84 19.76
C ARG A 99 -6.67 7.01 20.76
N MET A 100 -5.85 8.02 20.52
CA MET A 100 -4.82 8.47 21.44
C MET A 100 -4.98 9.97 21.69
N ASP A 101 -4.75 10.39 22.92
CA ASP A 101 -4.61 11.80 23.29
C ASP A 101 -3.20 11.99 23.86
N LEU A 102 -2.38 12.75 23.15
CA LEU A 102 -1.00 13.05 23.56
C LEU A 102 -0.94 14.30 24.46
N GLY A 103 -2.03 15.07 24.55
CA GLY A 103 -2.12 16.26 25.38
C GLY A 103 -1.94 15.92 26.85
N GLY A 104 -0.93 16.53 27.50
CA GLY A 104 -0.68 16.35 28.93
C GLY A 104 -0.04 15.00 29.34
N HIS A 105 0.38 14.18 28.38
CA HIS A 105 1.09 12.93 28.67
C HIS A 105 2.61 13.06 28.47
N CYS A 106 3.38 12.59 29.44
CA CYS A 106 4.81 12.32 29.26
C CYS A 106 5.01 10.97 28.55
N ALA A 107 6.24 10.70 28.09
CA ALA A 107 6.57 9.49 27.33
C ALA A 107 6.08 8.20 28.01
N ARG A 108 6.35 8.08 29.31
CA ARG A 108 6.00 6.90 30.10
C ARG A 108 4.48 6.75 30.28
N SER A 109 3.77 7.84 30.62
CA SER A 109 2.33 7.74 30.86
C SER A 109 1.56 7.46 29.58
N ALA A 110 2.00 8.01 28.43
CA ALA A 110 1.43 7.71 27.13
C ALA A 110 1.62 6.25 26.71
N VAL A 111 2.80 5.65 26.93
CA VAL A 111 3.04 4.22 26.63
C VAL A 111 2.09 3.34 27.44
N LEU A 112 1.92 3.62 28.73
CA LEU A 112 1.07 2.83 29.61
C LEU A 112 -0.43 3.00 29.28
N ASP A 113 -0.88 4.22 28.98
CA ASP A 113 -2.25 4.47 28.55
C ASP A 113 -2.56 3.76 27.22
N LEU A 114 -1.65 3.90 26.23
CA LEU A 114 -1.79 3.23 24.94
C LEU A 114 -1.79 1.70 25.08
N HIS A 115 -0.94 1.15 25.93
CA HIS A 115 -0.93 -0.28 26.23
C HIS A 115 -2.29 -0.74 26.77
N ALA A 116 -2.84 -0.03 27.76
CA ALA A 116 -4.14 -0.35 28.34
C ALA A 116 -5.26 -0.30 27.30
N ARG A 117 -5.23 0.69 26.39
CA ARG A 117 -6.17 0.78 25.27
C ARG A 117 -6.05 -0.40 24.31
N LEU A 118 -4.84 -0.73 23.87
CA LEU A 118 -4.60 -1.88 22.97
C LEU A 118 -5.08 -3.19 23.60
N VAL A 119 -4.83 -3.41 24.89
CA VAL A 119 -5.35 -4.58 25.62
C VAL A 119 -6.87 -4.56 25.71
N GLY A 120 -7.48 -3.40 26.00
CA GLY A 120 -8.93 -3.24 26.02
C GLY A 120 -9.60 -3.43 24.66
N MET A 121 -8.89 -3.17 23.55
CA MET A 121 -9.40 -3.43 22.20
C MET A 121 -9.52 -4.92 21.89
N LEU A 122 -8.75 -5.80 22.55
CA LEU A 122 -8.86 -7.25 22.36
C LEU A 122 -10.24 -7.79 22.76
N THR A 123 -10.96 -7.14 23.68
CA THR A 123 -12.35 -7.53 24.01
C THR A 123 -13.34 -7.17 22.90
N HIS A 124 -12.91 -6.38 21.92
CA HIS A 124 -13.71 -5.88 20.80
C HIS A 124 -13.13 -6.32 19.45
N GLU A 125 -12.25 -7.33 19.41
CA GLU A 125 -11.53 -7.77 18.20
C GLU A 125 -12.46 -8.17 17.03
N HIS A 126 -13.74 -8.44 17.29
CA HIS A 126 -14.76 -8.76 16.29
C HIS A 126 -15.71 -7.59 15.95
N ALA A 127 -15.55 -6.43 16.59
CA ALA A 127 -16.41 -5.27 16.34
C ALA A 127 -16.14 -4.68 14.95
N GLN A 128 -17.19 -4.32 14.22
CA GLN A 128 -17.04 -3.70 12.91
C GLN A 128 -16.65 -2.22 13.03
N LEU A 129 -15.73 -1.75 12.18
CA LEU A 129 -15.36 -0.32 12.10
C LEU A 129 -16.59 0.59 11.93
N ALA A 130 -17.58 0.17 11.14
CA ALA A 130 -18.84 0.89 10.94
C ALA A 130 -19.63 1.10 12.25
N LEU A 131 -19.57 0.15 13.19
CA LEU A 131 -20.20 0.32 14.50
C LEU A 131 -19.49 1.41 15.31
N ALA A 132 -18.16 1.42 15.31
CA ALA A 132 -17.38 2.44 15.99
C ALA A 132 -17.56 3.84 15.36
N GLN A 133 -17.71 3.92 14.03
CA GLN A 133 -18.05 5.15 13.30
C GLN A 133 -19.43 5.68 13.69
N ARG A 134 -20.46 4.82 13.78
CA ARG A 134 -21.79 5.22 14.25
C ARG A 134 -21.82 5.73 15.69
N CYS A 135 -20.87 5.31 16.51
CA CYS A 135 -20.72 5.78 17.88
C CYS A 135 -19.93 7.09 18.00
N SER A 136 -19.58 7.76 16.90
CA SER A 136 -18.90 9.07 16.89
C SER A 136 -19.87 10.24 16.72
N ALA A 137 -19.40 11.46 17.00
CA ALA A 137 -20.17 12.69 16.79
C ALA A 137 -20.07 13.23 15.35
N LEU A 138 -19.36 12.51 14.46
CA LEU A 138 -19.18 12.91 13.06
C LEU A 138 -20.46 12.75 12.22
N PRO A 139 -20.61 13.55 11.14
CA PRO A 139 -21.68 13.37 10.17
C PRO A 139 -21.70 11.95 9.59
N ALA A 140 -22.90 11.45 9.30
CA ALA A 140 -23.07 10.14 8.66
C ALA A 140 -22.30 10.09 7.32
N GLY A 141 -21.40 9.12 7.18
CA GLY A 141 -20.54 8.96 6.00
C GLY A 141 -19.16 9.64 6.07
N ALA A 142 -18.89 10.46 7.09
CA ALA A 142 -17.55 11.01 7.31
C ALA A 142 -16.61 9.95 7.91
N PRO A 143 -15.38 9.79 7.39
CA PRO A 143 -14.42 8.82 7.91
C PRO A 143 -13.86 9.29 9.26
N LEU A 144 -13.70 8.38 10.24
CA LEU A 144 -13.02 8.69 11.52
C LEU A 144 -11.54 9.07 11.33
N PHE A 145 -10.90 8.40 10.38
CA PHE A 145 -9.49 8.49 10.09
C PHE A 145 -9.23 8.07 8.64
N ASN A 146 -8.11 8.49 8.06
CA ASN A 146 -7.66 8.07 6.74
C ASN A 146 -6.33 7.29 6.76
N THR A 147 -5.86 6.90 7.95
CA THR A 147 -4.58 6.21 8.11
C THR A 147 -4.74 4.83 8.72
N LEU A 148 -3.87 3.90 8.32
CA LEU A 148 -3.84 2.54 8.83
C LEU A 148 -2.44 2.19 9.35
N LEU A 149 -2.36 1.57 10.52
CA LEU A 149 -1.15 0.95 11.07
C LEU A 149 -1.33 -0.57 11.10
N ASN A 150 -0.39 -1.28 10.48
CA ASN A 150 -0.35 -2.74 10.45
C ASN A 150 0.94 -3.27 11.07
N TYR A 151 0.86 -3.89 12.25
CA TYR A 151 2.01 -4.52 12.90
C TYR A 151 2.01 -6.03 12.66
N ARG A 152 2.95 -6.53 11.84
CA ARG A 152 3.10 -7.95 11.48
C ARG A 152 4.33 -8.57 12.17
N HIS A 153 4.13 -9.68 12.91
CA HIS A 153 5.26 -10.53 13.31
C HIS A 153 5.62 -11.41 12.12
N SER A 154 6.82 -11.21 11.57
CA SER A 154 7.27 -11.87 10.34
C SER A 154 8.45 -12.78 10.68
N ALA A 155 8.43 -14.02 10.17
CA ALA A 155 9.58 -14.90 10.29
C ALA A 155 10.64 -14.47 9.24
N VAL A 156 11.71 -13.81 9.71
CA VAL A 156 12.94 -13.43 8.98
C VAL A 156 12.73 -12.35 7.90
N PRO A 157 13.62 -11.33 7.79
CA PRO A 157 13.48 -10.27 6.80
C PRO A 157 13.57 -10.76 5.36
N GLU A 158 12.92 -10.00 4.48
CA GLU A 158 12.89 -10.18 3.03
C GLU A 158 14.27 -9.83 2.38
N VAL A 159 15.36 -10.39 2.92
CA VAL A 159 16.72 -10.27 2.37
C VAL A 159 17.02 -11.51 1.56
N ASP A 160 16.91 -11.38 0.24
CA ASP A 160 17.62 -12.17 -0.78
C ASP A 160 17.85 -13.64 -0.40
N ASP A 161 16.74 -14.36 -0.24
CA ASP A 161 16.79 -15.76 0.16
C ASP A 161 17.24 -16.62 -1.04
N GLN A 162 18.55 -16.83 -1.15
CA GLN A 162 19.17 -17.75 -2.10
C GLN A 162 18.60 -19.19 -2.00
N ALA A 163 17.94 -19.55 -0.89
CA ALA A 163 17.22 -20.80 -0.75
C ALA A 163 15.83 -20.79 -1.43
N SER A 164 15.10 -19.67 -1.40
CA SER A 164 13.92 -19.47 -2.25
C SER A 164 14.30 -19.40 -3.74
N ASN A 165 15.49 -18.90 -4.07
CA ASN A 165 16.04 -18.88 -5.44
C ASN A 165 16.30 -20.29 -6.04
N ALA A 166 16.38 -21.33 -5.20
CA ALA A 166 16.52 -22.71 -5.67
C ALA A 166 15.22 -23.31 -6.21
N ALA A 167 14.05 -22.76 -5.86
CA ALA A 167 12.75 -23.18 -6.41
C ALA A 167 12.40 -22.53 -7.76
N TRP A 168 13.18 -21.53 -8.21
CA TRP A 168 12.93 -20.67 -9.37
C TRP A 168 13.91 -20.91 -10.53
N GLN A 169 14.41 -22.13 -10.70
CA GLN A 169 15.28 -22.44 -11.84
C GLN A 169 14.48 -22.42 -13.17
N GLY A 170 14.45 -21.27 -13.84
CA GLY A 170 14.03 -21.13 -15.24
C GLY A 170 12.73 -20.36 -15.52
N ILE A 171 12.04 -19.81 -14.49
CA ILE A 171 10.75 -19.13 -14.67
C ILE A 171 10.82 -17.66 -14.24
N GLU A 172 10.38 -16.79 -15.15
CA GLU A 172 10.65 -15.35 -15.24
C GLU A 172 9.33 -14.55 -15.21
N VAL A 173 9.19 -13.60 -14.28
CA VAL A 173 7.89 -12.99 -13.85
C VAL A 173 7.98 -11.46 -13.83
N VAL A 174 6.83 -10.75 -13.99
CA VAL A 174 6.81 -9.34 -14.44
C VAL A 174 6.04 -8.34 -13.55
N HIS A 175 4.95 -8.72 -12.85
CA HIS A 175 4.02 -7.76 -12.21
C HIS A 175 3.26 -8.34 -11.00
N ALA A 176 2.94 -7.49 -10.01
CA ALA A 176 1.90 -7.71 -9.00
C ALA A 176 1.39 -6.38 -8.37
N GLU A 177 0.13 -6.33 -7.94
CA GLU A 177 -0.60 -5.21 -7.31
C GLU A 177 -1.86 -5.73 -6.57
N GLU A 178 -2.28 -5.18 -5.41
CA GLU A 178 -3.49 -5.62 -4.66
C GLU A 178 -4.18 -4.42 -3.95
N ARG A 179 -4.55 -3.39 -4.74
CA ARG A 179 -4.80 -2.02 -4.22
C ARG A 179 -5.90 -1.95 -3.16
N SER A 180 -5.61 -1.20 -2.10
CA SER A 180 -6.57 -0.86 -1.05
C SER A 180 -6.49 0.60 -0.60
N ASN A 181 -7.38 0.99 0.32
CA ASN A 181 -8.12 2.26 0.13
C ASN A 181 -7.68 3.44 1.02
N TYR A 182 -6.70 3.25 1.91
CA TYR A 182 -6.22 4.32 2.79
C TYR A 182 -5.07 5.11 2.14
N PRO A 183 -5.14 6.46 2.05
CA PRO A 183 -4.09 7.27 1.45
C PRO A 183 -2.76 7.23 2.21
N LEU A 184 -2.72 6.69 3.43
CA LEU A 184 -1.50 6.55 4.22
C LEU A 184 -1.59 5.28 5.07
N THR A 185 -0.79 4.27 4.74
CA THR A 185 -0.69 3.01 5.48
C THR A 185 0.76 2.79 5.92
N LEU A 186 0.97 2.51 7.20
CA LEU A 186 2.28 2.13 7.73
C LEU A 186 2.24 0.66 8.15
N CYS A 187 3.11 -0.15 7.56
CA CYS A 187 3.35 -1.53 7.94
C CYS A 187 4.64 -1.63 8.75
N ILE A 188 4.64 -2.44 9.81
CA ILE A 188 5.80 -2.68 10.66
C ILE A 188 6.01 -4.19 10.74
N ASP A 189 7.14 -4.64 10.22
CA ASP A 189 7.70 -5.94 10.52
C ASP A 189 8.34 -5.97 11.90
N ASP A 190 8.07 -7.06 12.61
CA ASP A 190 8.91 -7.52 13.71
C ASP A 190 9.51 -8.88 13.34
N PHE A 191 10.84 -8.91 13.13
CA PHE A 191 11.60 -10.12 12.82
C PHE A 191 12.20 -10.80 14.07
N GLY A 192 11.85 -10.33 15.26
CA GLY A 192 12.36 -10.82 16.54
C GLY A 192 13.59 -10.07 17.05
N ASP A 193 14.56 -9.76 16.19
CA ASP A 193 15.76 -8.97 16.53
C ASP A 193 15.83 -7.61 15.80
N ALA A 194 15.22 -7.53 14.63
CA ALA A 194 15.12 -6.31 13.82
C ALA A 194 13.67 -5.91 13.55
N PHE A 195 13.47 -4.66 13.13
CA PHE A 195 12.21 -4.13 12.63
C PHE A 195 12.40 -3.52 11.24
N SER A 196 11.38 -3.63 10.38
CA SER A 196 11.31 -2.91 9.11
C SER A 196 10.01 -2.12 9.01
N LEU A 197 10.11 -0.88 8.55
CA LEU A 197 8.97 0.00 8.28
C LEU A 197 8.70 0.01 6.79
N THR A 198 7.44 -0.16 6.39
CA THR A 198 6.98 -0.04 5.01
C THR A 198 5.84 0.98 4.95
N ALA A 199 6.05 2.12 4.29
CA ALA A 199 5.06 3.18 4.15
C ALA A 199 4.39 3.16 2.78
N GLN A 200 3.10 2.86 2.76
CA GLN A 200 2.16 2.97 1.66
C GLN A 200 1.55 4.39 1.65
N THR A 201 1.65 5.14 0.55
CA THR A 201 1.20 6.55 0.51
C THR A 201 0.55 6.95 -0.81
N ALA A 202 -0.52 7.75 -0.76
CA ALA A 202 -1.12 8.35 -1.93
C ALA A 202 -0.13 9.29 -2.66
N PRO A 203 -0.31 9.52 -3.98
CA PRO A 203 0.50 10.48 -4.73
C PRO A 203 0.57 11.84 -4.04
N GLY A 204 1.78 12.37 -3.92
CA GLY A 204 2.05 13.66 -3.25
C GLY A 204 2.51 13.55 -1.79
N ILE A 205 2.45 12.36 -1.17
CA ILE A 205 3.11 12.09 0.13
C ILE A 205 4.34 11.23 -0.12
N ASP A 206 5.50 11.66 0.35
CA ASP A 206 6.73 10.86 0.29
C ASP A 206 6.73 9.73 1.34
N PRO A 207 6.68 8.46 0.91
CA PRO A 207 6.72 7.32 1.84
C PRO A 207 8.04 7.20 2.60
N GLN A 208 9.18 7.64 2.03
CA GLN A 208 10.48 7.59 2.71
C GLN A 208 10.47 8.53 3.92
N ARG A 209 9.91 9.73 3.74
CA ARG A 209 9.73 10.72 4.81
C ARG A 209 8.82 10.22 5.93
N ILE A 210 7.75 9.49 5.61
CA ILE A 210 6.91 8.84 6.61
C ILE A 210 7.72 7.84 7.45
N CYS A 211 8.52 6.97 6.82
CA CYS A 211 9.40 6.05 7.53
C CYS A 211 10.41 6.80 8.42
N ALA A 212 11.00 7.89 7.91
CA ALA A 212 11.95 8.71 8.66
C ALA A 212 11.31 9.40 9.88
N TYR A 213 10.09 9.94 9.75
CA TYR A 213 9.35 10.52 10.87
C TYR A 213 9.09 9.49 11.96
N VAL A 214 8.70 8.28 11.59
CA VAL A 214 8.45 7.20 12.55
C VAL A 214 9.75 6.78 13.22
N GLN A 215 10.85 6.61 12.47
CA GLN A 215 12.16 6.34 13.06
C GLN A 215 12.55 7.45 14.05
N GLN A 216 12.41 8.72 13.68
CA GLN A 216 12.77 9.84 14.54
C GLN A 216 11.88 9.92 15.79
N ALA A 217 10.57 9.71 15.64
CA ALA A 217 9.63 9.62 16.76
C ALA A 217 10.01 8.46 17.69
N LEU A 218 10.46 7.31 17.16
CA LEU A 218 10.98 6.21 17.98
C LEU A 218 12.26 6.58 18.72
N VAL A 219 13.21 7.24 18.06
CA VAL A 219 14.45 7.72 18.69
C VAL A 219 14.13 8.68 19.83
N HIS A 220 13.29 9.69 19.59
CA HIS A 220 12.86 10.64 20.61
C HIS A 220 12.09 9.98 21.74
N LEU A 221 11.17 9.06 21.44
CA LEU A 221 10.41 8.33 22.44
C LEU A 221 11.33 7.49 23.33
N VAL A 222 12.28 6.75 22.75
CA VAL A 222 13.27 5.96 23.48
C VAL A 222 14.12 6.88 24.37
N GLN A 223 14.63 7.99 23.83
CA GLN A 223 15.43 8.95 24.61
C GLN A 223 14.63 9.55 25.78
N ALA A 224 13.37 9.93 25.54
CA ALA A 224 12.50 10.47 26.58
C ALA A 224 12.21 9.44 27.69
N LEU A 225 12.07 8.17 27.33
CA LEU A 225 11.91 7.07 28.29
C LEU A 225 13.21 6.78 29.07
N GLU A 226 14.36 6.75 28.41
CA GLU A 226 15.68 6.57 29.03
C GLU A 226 16.00 7.69 30.03
N GLN A 227 15.68 8.93 29.66
CA GLN A 227 15.89 10.13 30.48
C GLN A 227 14.79 10.35 31.52
N GLN A 228 13.73 9.53 31.52
CA GLN A 228 12.56 9.68 32.38
C GLN A 228 11.97 11.10 32.32
N SER A 229 11.92 11.68 31.12
CA SER A 229 11.44 13.04 30.91
C SER A 229 9.96 13.18 31.29
N GLU A 230 9.64 14.22 32.05
CA GLU A 230 8.26 14.60 32.39
C GLU A 230 7.65 15.57 31.36
N THR A 231 8.43 16.00 30.35
CA THR A 231 7.96 16.88 29.27
C THR A 231 6.83 16.21 28.49
N ALA A 232 5.85 17.01 28.07
CA ALA A 232 4.76 16.52 27.24
C ALA A 232 5.31 16.00 25.91
N LEU A 233 4.84 14.83 25.48
CA LEU A 233 5.31 14.20 24.23
C LEU A 233 5.07 15.07 23.00
N ILE A 234 3.98 15.85 22.99
CA ILE A 234 3.61 16.72 21.86
C ILE A 234 4.60 17.89 21.68
N GLU A 235 5.25 18.34 22.77
CA GLU A 235 6.24 19.43 22.74
C GLU A 235 7.58 18.97 22.15
N SER A 236 7.80 17.66 22.09
CA SER A 236 8.97 17.05 21.45
C SER A 236 8.74 16.97 19.94
N SER A 237 8.91 18.09 19.24
CA SER A 237 8.73 18.15 17.79
C SER A 237 9.61 17.14 17.04
N VAL A 238 9.03 16.49 16.03
CA VAL A 238 9.68 15.53 15.12
C VAL A 238 9.80 16.13 13.71
N LEU A 239 8.86 17.00 13.30
CA LEU A 239 8.89 17.70 12.01
C LEU A 239 10.01 18.74 11.89
N LEU A 240 10.52 19.32 12.99
CA LEU A 240 11.46 20.46 12.97
C LEU A 240 12.92 20.11 12.63
N GLY A 241 13.13 19.29 11.60
CA GLY A 241 14.37 19.33 10.81
C GLY A 241 14.32 20.52 9.84
N LEU A 242 15.29 21.43 9.79
CA LEU A 242 16.44 21.64 10.70
C LEU A 242 16.63 23.14 10.97
N THR A 243 17.27 23.50 12.09
CA THR A 243 17.62 24.89 12.47
C THR A 243 18.28 25.67 11.32
N TYR A 244 17.86 26.92 11.10
CA TYR A 244 18.22 27.76 9.94
C TYR A 244 19.70 27.64 9.55
N LYS A 245 19.92 27.12 8.35
CA LYS A 245 21.22 27.08 7.69
C LYS A 245 21.10 27.81 6.35
N PRO A 246 22.05 28.70 6.01
CA PRO A 246 22.00 29.43 4.77
C PRO A 246 22.06 28.46 3.58
N PRO A 247 21.31 28.74 2.49
CA PRO A 247 21.43 28.02 1.22
C PRO A 247 22.89 27.94 0.75
N GLN A 248 23.29 26.78 0.23
CA GLN A 248 24.66 26.50 -0.20
C GLN A 248 24.74 26.23 -1.71
N GLY A 249 25.69 26.91 -2.36
CA GLY A 249 25.86 26.80 -3.81
C GLY A 249 24.82 27.58 -4.59
N GLU A 250 25.04 27.69 -5.90
CA GLU A 250 24.26 28.60 -6.75
C GLU A 250 22.78 28.19 -6.87
N ILE A 251 22.49 26.88 -6.90
CA ILE A 251 21.12 26.35 -7.06
C ILE A 251 20.28 26.56 -5.80
N GLU A 252 20.79 26.20 -4.60
CA GLU A 252 20.04 26.41 -3.36
C GLU A 252 19.80 27.91 -3.12
N VAL A 253 20.79 28.78 -3.36
CA VAL A 253 20.65 30.24 -3.15
C VAL A 253 19.58 30.83 -4.08
N ALA A 254 19.61 30.48 -5.37
CA ALA A 254 18.62 30.97 -6.32
C ALA A 254 17.21 30.42 -6.01
N LEU A 255 17.09 29.13 -5.66
CA LEU A 255 15.81 28.52 -5.27
C LEU A 255 15.23 29.18 -4.02
N ALA A 256 16.06 29.51 -3.03
CA ALA A 256 15.65 30.18 -1.81
C ALA A 256 15.13 31.60 -2.07
N GLN A 257 15.74 32.32 -3.01
CA GLN A 257 15.30 33.66 -3.40
C GLN A 257 13.92 33.63 -4.09
N ILE A 258 13.71 32.67 -4.99
CA ILE A 258 12.42 32.45 -5.65
C ILE A 258 11.34 32.09 -4.63
N TRP A 259 11.67 31.23 -3.66
CA TRP A 259 10.72 30.86 -2.59
C TRP A 259 10.35 32.06 -1.71
N ALA A 260 11.33 32.88 -1.32
CA ALA A 260 11.09 34.09 -0.55
C ALA A 260 10.14 35.07 -1.27
N GLU A 261 10.33 35.28 -2.58
CA GLU A 261 9.48 36.14 -3.40
C GLU A 261 8.05 35.60 -3.58
N VAL A 262 7.90 34.30 -3.84
CA VAL A 262 6.57 33.69 -4.06
C VAL A 262 5.77 33.61 -2.76
N LEU A 263 6.43 33.27 -1.65
CA LEU A 263 5.80 33.10 -0.34
C LEU A 263 5.69 34.43 0.45
N GLN A 264 6.34 35.50 -0.02
CA GLN A 264 6.37 36.82 0.63
C GLN A 264 6.93 36.78 2.06
N ILE A 265 8.05 36.07 2.23
CA ILE A 265 8.77 35.89 3.50
C ILE A 265 10.21 36.38 3.39
N GLU A 266 10.81 36.80 4.50
CA GLU A 266 12.13 37.46 4.47
C GLU A 266 13.31 36.50 4.25
N GLN A 267 13.22 35.25 4.72
CA GLN A 267 14.35 34.33 4.69
C GLN A 267 13.92 32.86 4.58
N VAL A 268 14.62 32.10 3.73
CA VAL A 268 14.42 30.66 3.52
C VAL A 268 15.76 29.93 3.72
N GLY A 269 15.73 28.90 4.57
CA GLY A 269 16.86 28.04 4.89
C GLY A 269 16.96 26.82 3.97
N ARG A 270 18.16 26.22 3.90
CA ARG A 270 18.40 25.05 3.04
C ARG A 270 17.59 23.80 3.42
N HIS A 271 17.15 23.71 4.66
CA HIS A 271 16.37 22.58 5.18
C HIS A 271 14.88 22.94 5.33
N ASP A 272 14.47 24.10 4.83
CA ASP A 272 13.08 24.53 4.93
C ASP A 272 12.24 23.83 3.86
N HIS A 273 11.00 23.54 4.22
CA HIS A 273 10.05 22.89 3.31
C HIS A 273 9.05 23.88 2.72
N PHE A 274 8.79 23.76 1.41
CA PHE A 274 7.94 24.69 0.66
C PHE A 274 6.52 24.82 1.23
N PHE A 275 5.93 23.71 1.66
CA PHE A 275 4.55 23.66 2.16
C PHE A 275 4.43 24.07 3.64
N ASP A 276 5.48 23.84 4.43
CA ASP A 276 5.53 24.24 5.84
C ASP A 276 5.61 25.77 5.98
N LEU A 277 6.22 26.42 4.98
CA LEU A 277 6.29 27.88 4.87
C LEU A 277 5.00 28.52 4.29
N GLY A 278 3.91 27.75 4.15
CA GLY A 278 2.62 28.24 3.66
C GLY A 278 2.41 28.15 2.15
N GLY A 279 3.29 27.46 1.43
CA GLY A 279 3.11 27.14 0.01
C GLY A 279 1.90 26.23 -0.23
N HIS A 280 1.13 26.49 -1.29
CA HIS A 280 0.03 25.64 -1.75
C HIS A 280 0.08 25.47 -3.27
N SER A 281 -0.77 24.63 -3.87
CA SER A 281 -0.66 24.22 -5.28
C SER A 281 -0.56 25.36 -6.30
N LEU A 282 -1.19 26.51 -6.05
CA LEU A 282 -1.07 27.70 -6.90
C LEU A 282 0.30 28.39 -6.74
N LEU A 283 0.83 28.47 -5.52
CA LEU A 283 2.17 29.00 -5.24
C LEU A 283 3.25 28.03 -5.75
N ALA A 284 3.04 26.72 -5.62
CA ALA A 284 3.91 25.69 -6.18
C ALA A 284 4.01 25.82 -7.71
N MET A 285 2.88 26.03 -8.39
CA MET A 285 2.85 26.27 -9.84
C MET A 285 3.54 27.58 -10.23
N ARG A 286 3.35 28.67 -9.45
CA ARG A 286 4.08 29.93 -9.66
C ARG A 286 5.58 29.77 -9.44
N MET A 287 5.99 29.03 -8.40
CA MET A 287 7.39 28.75 -8.08
C MET A 287 8.05 27.93 -9.19
N VAL A 288 7.44 26.83 -9.65
CA VAL A 288 7.95 26.03 -10.78
C VAL A 288 8.05 26.88 -12.06
N SER A 289 7.08 27.78 -12.30
CA SER A 289 7.14 28.72 -13.43
C SER A 289 8.27 29.75 -13.30
N GLN A 290 8.54 30.28 -12.10
CA GLN A 290 9.65 31.22 -11.87
C GLN A 290 11.01 30.52 -11.89
N LEU A 291 11.10 29.29 -11.37
CA LEU A 291 12.27 28.42 -11.44
C LEU A 291 12.68 28.18 -12.91
N ARG A 292 11.68 27.95 -13.78
CA ARG A 292 11.89 27.84 -15.22
C ARG A 292 12.36 29.16 -15.85
N GLN A 293 11.78 30.29 -15.48
CA GLN A 293 12.13 31.59 -16.08
C GLN A 293 13.48 32.15 -15.62
N GLN A 294 13.86 31.97 -14.35
CA GLN A 294 15.13 32.46 -13.80
C GLN A 294 16.30 31.48 -14.01
N MET A 295 16.07 30.17 -13.87
CA MET A 295 17.13 29.15 -13.85
C MET A 295 17.03 28.13 -14.99
N GLY A 296 15.94 28.13 -15.77
CA GLY A 296 15.74 27.18 -16.88
C GLY A 296 15.30 25.77 -16.45
N MET A 297 14.98 25.55 -15.17
CA MET A 297 14.74 24.21 -14.60
C MET A 297 13.24 23.91 -14.46
N GLU A 298 12.82 22.68 -14.76
CA GLU A 298 11.41 22.27 -14.86
C GLU A 298 11.09 21.07 -13.95
N LEU A 299 11.33 21.23 -12.63
CA LEU A 299 10.98 20.29 -11.56
C LEU A 299 9.53 19.77 -11.72
N PRO A 300 9.31 18.44 -11.86
CA PRO A 300 7.98 17.87 -11.85
C PRO A 300 7.23 18.25 -10.57
N LEU A 301 5.97 18.66 -10.68
CA LEU A 301 5.19 19.08 -9.51
C LEU A 301 5.09 17.96 -8.45
N GLY A 302 5.04 16.70 -8.88
CA GLY A 302 5.09 15.54 -7.97
C GLY A 302 6.41 15.39 -7.21
N GLU A 303 7.54 15.79 -7.81
CA GLU A 303 8.84 15.80 -7.11
C GLU A 303 8.91 16.92 -6.09
N LEU A 304 8.33 18.09 -6.37
CA LEU A 304 8.21 19.15 -5.37
C LEU A 304 7.39 18.70 -4.16
N PHE A 305 6.24 18.04 -4.38
CA PHE A 305 5.38 17.51 -3.32
C PHE A 305 6.06 16.39 -2.51
N ALA A 306 6.85 15.53 -3.15
CA ALA A 306 7.60 14.48 -2.46
C ALA A 306 8.80 15.04 -1.68
N LEU A 307 9.74 15.71 -2.38
CA LEU A 307 11.01 16.16 -1.79
C LEU A 307 10.76 17.28 -0.77
N GLY A 308 9.98 18.29 -1.15
CA GLY A 308 9.50 19.38 -0.29
C GLY A 308 10.57 20.31 0.32
N GLU A 309 11.75 19.82 0.66
CA GLU A 309 12.87 20.49 1.33
C GLU A 309 13.73 21.23 0.31
N LEU A 310 14.21 22.44 0.63
CA LEU A 310 14.98 23.24 -0.32
C LEU A 310 16.24 22.53 -0.85
N ALA A 311 17.03 21.90 0.01
CA ALA A 311 18.22 21.16 -0.40
C ALA A 311 17.88 19.86 -1.15
N ALA A 312 16.82 19.15 -0.74
CA ALA A 312 16.40 17.91 -1.41
C ALA A 312 15.82 18.20 -2.80
N VAL A 313 15.00 19.25 -2.92
CA VAL A 313 14.49 19.76 -4.20
C VAL A 313 15.63 20.27 -5.08
N ALA A 314 16.62 20.95 -4.51
CA ALA A 314 17.83 21.36 -5.23
C ALA A 314 18.68 20.15 -5.70
N SER A 315 18.65 19.04 -4.96
CA SER A 315 19.44 17.85 -5.25
C SER A 315 18.77 16.87 -6.23
N ALA A 316 17.55 16.43 -5.93
CA ALA A 316 17.03 15.12 -6.36
C ALA A 316 16.06 15.21 -7.55
N LEU A 317 16.39 16.05 -8.53
CA LEU A 317 15.69 16.28 -9.81
C LEU A 317 15.70 15.08 -10.80
N ALA A 318 15.76 13.86 -10.25
CA ALA A 318 15.65 12.57 -10.91
C ALA A 318 15.55 11.47 -9.83
N GLY A 319 14.42 10.74 -9.72
CA GLY A 319 14.29 9.68 -8.72
C GLY A 319 12.96 8.90 -8.73
N ALA A 320 12.54 8.48 -7.52
CA ALA A 320 11.35 7.67 -7.20
C ALA A 320 11.33 6.19 -7.65
N GLY A 321 10.45 5.39 -7.03
CA GLY A 321 10.18 3.97 -7.29
C GLY A 321 9.14 3.41 -6.30
N ARG A 322 8.22 2.53 -6.76
CA ARG A 322 6.97 2.10 -6.06
C ARG A 322 6.42 0.73 -6.60
N SER A 323 5.48 -0.09 -6.04
CA SER A 323 4.89 -0.38 -4.67
C SER A 323 3.64 -1.31 -4.77
N GLU A 324 3.10 -1.98 -3.70
CA GLU A 324 1.63 -2.28 -3.53
C GLU A 324 1.07 -2.85 -2.15
N LEU A 325 -0.14 -3.53 -2.06
CA LEU A 325 -1.04 -3.65 -0.85
C LEU A 325 -1.64 -5.04 -0.34
N SER A 326 -2.97 -5.37 -0.35
CA SER A 326 -3.61 -6.46 0.50
C SER A 326 -5.05 -7.06 0.20
N LEU A 327 -5.42 -8.17 0.93
CA LEU A 327 -6.24 -9.40 0.62
C LEU A 327 -7.82 -9.50 0.74
N ILE A 328 -8.45 -10.50 0.03
CA ILE A 328 -9.90 -10.91 -0.17
C ILE A 328 -10.69 -11.90 0.81
N LEU A 329 -11.96 -12.35 0.51
CA LEU A 329 -12.93 -13.09 1.41
C LEU A 329 -14.20 -13.80 0.73
N PRO A 330 -14.76 -14.98 1.19
CA PRO A 330 -15.93 -15.73 0.58
C PRO A 330 -17.24 -16.06 1.43
N ALA A 331 -18.25 -16.84 0.92
CA ALA A 331 -19.70 -16.88 1.33
C ALA A 331 -20.59 -18.15 0.94
N PRO A 332 -21.91 -18.27 1.31
CA PRO A 332 -22.88 -19.32 0.86
C PRO A 332 -23.24 -19.26 -0.65
N ARG A 333 -23.69 -20.37 -1.26
CA ARG A 333 -23.77 -20.54 -2.74
C ARG A 333 -25.15 -20.71 -3.36
N ASP A 334 -26.17 -20.86 -2.54
CA ASP A 334 -27.59 -20.96 -2.92
C ASP A 334 -28.27 -19.59 -3.06
N GLN A 335 -27.53 -18.51 -2.80
CA GLN A 335 -27.98 -17.13 -2.87
C GLN A 335 -27.33 -16.38 -4.04
N SER A 336 -27.97 -15.30 -4.46
CA SER A 336 -27.33 -14.29 -5.29
C SER A 336 -26.08 -13.75 -4.61
N LEU A 337 -24.99 -13.64 -5.37
CA LEU A 337 -23.73 -13.09 -4.90
C LEU A 337 -23.55 -11.71 -5.52
N PRO A 338 -23.59 -10.64 -4.71
CA PRO A 338 -23.42 -9.30 -5.23
C PRO A 338 -21.98 -9.09 -5.68
N LEU A 339 -21.80 -8.24 -6.68
CA LEU A 339 -20.47 -7.77 -7.06
C LEU A 339 -19.84 -7.02 -5.89
N SER A 340 -18.53 -7.20 -5.68
CA SER A 340 -17.75 -6.29 -4.84
C SER A 340 -17.85 -4.86 -5.38
N PHE A 341 -17.59 -3.84 -4.55
CA PHE A 341 -17.66 -2.44 -5.01
C PHE A 341 -16.74 -2.16 -6.23
N ALA A 342 -15.56 -2.78 -6.26
CA ALA A 342 -14.66 -2.70 -7.40
C ALA A 342 -15.26 -3.36 -8.65
N GLN A 343 -15.90 -4.53 -8.47
CA GLN A 343 -16.58 -5.22 -9.56
C GLN A 343 -17.77 -4.42 -10.09
N GLN A 344 -18.56 -3.78 -9.23
CA GLN A 344 -19.71 -2.94 -9.63
C GLN A 344 -19.27 -1.78 -10.53
N ARG A 345 -18.17 -1.10 -10.17
CA ARG A 345 -17.58 -0.04 -10.99
C ARG A 345 -17.16 -0.56 -12.37
N LEU A 346 -16.45 -1.68 -12.41
CA LEU A 346 -15.98 -2.26 -13.67
C LEU A 346 -17.14 -2.76 -14.55
N TRP A 347 -18.16 -3.34 -13.94
CA TRP A 347 -19.38 -3.75 -14.64
C TRP A 347 -20.11 -2.56 -15.28
N PHE A 348 -20.17 -1.43 -14.58
CA PHE A 348 -20.74 -0.20 -15.13
C PHE A 348 -19.92 0.34 -16.32
N LEU A 349 -18.59 0.37 -16.19
CA LEU A 349 -17.71 0.86 -17.25
C LEU A 349 -17.67 -0.05 -18.47
N ALA A 350 -17.75 -1.37 -18.29
CA ALA A 350 -17.78 -2.34 -19.37
C ALA A 350 -19.00 -2.20 -20.31
N GLN A 351 -20.07 -1.53 -19.86
CA GLN A 351 -21.25 -1.23 -20.68
C GLN A 351 -21.10 0.03 -21.55
N MET A 352 -20.04 0.83 -21.35
CA MET A 352 -19.72 1.99 -22.16
C MET A 352 -18.87 1.59 -23.38
N GLU A 353 -18.96 2.34 -24.48
CA GLU A 353 -18.14 2.07 -25.67
C GLU A 353 -16.64 2.04 -25.34
N GLY A 354 -15.98 0.93 -25.71
CA GLY A 354 -14.54 0.69 -25.47
C GLY A 354 -14.15 0.43 -24.01
N GLY A 355 -15.09 0.51 -23.05
CA GLY A 355 -14.79 0.39 -21.63
C GLY A 355 -14.44 -1.01 -21.15
N ASN A 356 -14.71 -2.05 -21.95
CA ASN A 356 -14.50 -3.45 -21.59
C ASN A 356 -13.08 -3.95 -21.93
N GLU A 357 -12.52 -3.51 -23.06
CA GLU A 357 -11.15 -3.86 -23.49
C GLU A 357 -10.08 -3.19 -22.61
N ALA A 358 -10.41 -2.02 -22.06
CA ALA A 358 -9.53 -1.21 -21.24
C ALA A 358 -9.16 -1.87 -19.88
N TYR A 359 -9.86 -2.92 -19.44
CA TYR A 359 -9.66 -3.59 -18.14
C TYR A 359 -9.18 -5.04 -18.27
N ASN A 360 -8.46 -5.34 -19.35
CA ASN A 360 -7.72 -6.59 -19.46
C ASN A 360 -6.41 -6.53 -18.66
N ILE A 361 -6.06 -7.63 -18.00
CA ILE A 361 -4.78 -7.82 -17.30
C ILE A 361 -4.01 -8.95 -18.00
N PRO A 362 -3.14 -8.66 -18.97
CA PRO A 362 -2.28 -9.64 -19.62
C PRO A 362 -1.05 -9.98 -18.75
N LEU A 363 -0.76 -11.26 -18.59
CA LEU A 363 0.47 -11.82 -18.01
C LEU A 363 1.26 -12.53 -19.12
N ALA A 364 2.56 -12.28 -19.21
CA ALA A 364 3.45 -12.99 -20.11
C ALA A 364 4.62 -13.59 -19.32
N LEU A 365 4.83 -14.91 -19.43
CA LEU A 365 5.87 -15.66 -18.74
C LEU A 365 6.82 -16.27 -19.75
N ARG A 366 8.10 -15.94 -19.68
CA ARG A 366 9.11 -16.62 -20.48
C ARG A 366 9.57 -17.88 -19.77
N ILE A 367 9.56 -19.00 -20.49
CA ILE A 367 9.92 -20.32 -19.98
C ILE A 367 11.12 -20.80 -20.78
N ARG A 368 12.21 -21.11 -20.08
CA ARG A 368 13.43 -21.64 -20.71
C ARG A 368 13.64 -23.10 -20.32
N GLY A 369 14.08 -23.89 -21.31
CA GLY A 369 14.28 -25.33 -21.15
C GLY A 369 13.14 -26.16 -21.73
N LEU A 370 13.22 -27.47 -21.51
CA LEU A 370 12.20 -28.43 -21.92
C LEU A 370 10.87 -28.17 -21.21
N LEU A 371 9.82 -27.95 -21.99
CA LEU A 371 8.47 -27.68 -21.50
C LEU A 371 7.51 -28.81 -21.89
N ASP A 372 6.89 -29.44 -20.89
CA ASP A 372 5.74 -30.32 -21.10
C ASP A 372 4.47 -29.47 -21.21
N VAL A 373 4.03 -29.23 -22.44
CA VAL A 373 2.83 -28.43 -22.77
C VAL A 373 1.55 -29.06 -22.23
N ALA A 374 1.49 -30.40 -22.15
CA ALA A 374 0.31 -31.09 -21.63
C ALA A 374 0.20 -30.93 -20.11
N ALA A 375 1.33 -31.05 -19.40
CA ALA A 375 1.41 -30.74 -17.98
C ALA A 375 1.05 -29.28 -17.70
N LEU A 376 1.61 -28.34 -18.48
CA LEU A 376 1.30 -26.91 -18.35
C LEU A 376 -0.20 -26.63 -18.56
N THR A 377 -0.80 -27.21 -19.59
CA THR A 377 -2.24 -27.05 -19.87
C THR A 377 -3.10 -27.61 -18.74
N ALA A 378 -2.72 -28.76 -18.17
CA ALA A 378 -3.39 -29.35 -17.02
C ALA A 378 -3.24 -28.49 -15.76
N ALA A 379 -2.06 -27.90 -15.52
CA ALA A 379 -1.81 -26.99 -14.40
C ALA A 379 -2.71 -25.74 -14.48
N VAL A 380 -2.74 -25.06 -15.63
CA VAL A 380 -3.63 -23.91 -15.86
C VAL A 380 -5.10 -24.29 -15.66
N SER A 381 -5.51 -25.46 -16.17
CA SER A 381 -6.90 -25.94 -16.01
C SER A 381 -7.26 -26.16 -14.54
N ARG A 382 -6.36 -26.75 -13.75
CA ARG A 382 -6.56 -26.96 -12.30
C ARG A 382 -6.64 -25.65 -11.52
N ILE A 383 -5.86 -24.64 -11.91
CA ILE A 383 -5.95 -23.30 -11.32
C ILE A 383 -7.33 -22.69 -11.58
N VAL A 384 -7.82 -22.77 -12.82
CA VAL A 384 -9.16 -22.26 -13.15
C VAL A 384 -10.26 -23.04 -12.44
N GLU A 385 -10.15 -24.37 -12.33
CA GLU A 385 -11.07 -25.18 -11.54
C GLU A 385 -11.07 -24.75 -10.07
N ARG A 386 -9.89 -24.50 -9.49
CA ARG A 386 -9.69 -24.12 -8.10
C ARG A 386 -10.21 -22.72 -7.78
N HIS A 387 -9.98 -21.74 -8.65
CA HIS A 387 -10.37 -20.34 -8.42
C HIS A 387 -11.69 -20.00 -9.09
N GLU A 388 -12.73 -19.91 -8.27
CA GLU A 388 -14.09 -19.63 -8.75
C GLU A 388 -14.21 -18.29 -9.48
N THR A 389 -13.42 -17.28 -9.10
CA THR A 389 -13.43 -15.95 -9.76
C THR A 389 -13.14 -16.08 -11.26
N LEU A 390 -12.23 -16.96 -11.67
CA LEU A 390 -11.91 -17.21 -13.08
C LEU A 390 -13.04 -17.90 -13.85
N ARG A 391 -13.94 -18.58 -13.12
CA ARG A 391 -15.13 -19.29 -13.64
C ARG A 391 -16.42 -18.50 -13.44
N SER A 392 -16.30 -17.21 -13.17
CA SER A 392 -17.44 -16.34 -12.95
C SER A 392 -17.96 -15.71 -14.23
N ARG A 393 -19.26 -15.43 -14.24
CA ARG A 393 -19.96 -14.62 -15.23
C ARG A 393 -20.84 -13.61 -14.51
N PHE A 394 -21.10 -12.49 -15.16
CA PHE A 394 -21.85 -11.37 -14.61
C PHE A 394 -23.18 -11.22 -15.35
N ILE A 395 -24.28 -11.25 -14.60
CA ILE A 395 -25.64 -11.21 -15.16
C ILE A 395 -26.33 -9.96 -14.63
N ALA A 396 -26.95 -9.18 -15.51
CA ALA A 396 -27.76 -8.03 -15.13
C ALA A 396 -29.01 -8.47 -14.36
N CYS A 397 -29.33 -7.77 -13.27
CA CYS A 397 -30.54 -7.95 -12.47
C CYS A 397 -31.22 -6.58 -12.23
N GLU A 398 -32.42 -6.56 -11.65
CA GLU A 398 -33.19 -5.31 -11.44
C GLU A 398 -32.45 -4.27 -10.55
N GLU A 399 -31.56 -4.72 -9.67
CA GLU A 399 -30.78 -3.85 -8.75
C GLU A 399 -29.29 -3.70 -9.14
N GLY A 400 -28.87 -4.14 -10.33
CA GLY A 400 -27.49 -4.01 -10.82
C GLY A 400 -27.00 -5.24 -11.57
N ALA A 401 -26.04 -5.96 -10.99
CA ALA A 401 -25.58 -7.24 -11.52
C ALA A 401 -25.23 -8.20 -10.39
N GLU A 402 -25.12 -9.48 -10.75
CA GLU A 402 -24.78 -10.56 -9.85
C GLU A 402 -23.66 -11.40 -10.46
N VAL A 403 -22.79 -11.95 -9.60
CA VAL A 403 -21.75 -12.87 -10.02
C VAL A 403 -22.25 -14.31 -9.90
N VAL A 404 -22.15 -15.06 -10.99
CA VAL A 404 -22.54 -16.47 -11.05
C VAL A 404 -21.32 -17.32 -11.36
N PHE A 405 -21.09 -18.32 -10.51
CA PHE A 405 -19.99 -19.26 -10.66
C PHE A 405 -20.43 -20.49 -11.44
N THR A 406 -19.67 -20.85 -12.48
CA THR A 406 -19.98 -22.02 -13.31
C THR A 406 -19.39 -23.28 -12.71
N ALA A 407 -20.20 -24.30 -12.44
CA ALA A 407 -19.81 -25.52 -11.72
C ALA A 407 -18.68 -26.34 -12.39
N SER A 408 -18.56 -26.24 -13.72
CA SER A 408 -17.46 -26.83 -14.48
C SER A 408 -17.31 -26.04 -15.78
N ALA A 409 -16.45 -25.02 -15.78
CA ALA A 409 -15.99 -24.44 -17.02
C ALA A 409 -14.78 -25.27 -17.46
N ALA A 410 -14.93 -26.07 -18.52
CA ALA A 410 -13.74 -26.47 -19.26
C ALA A 410 -13.08 -25.17 -19.74
N MET A 411 -11.85 -24.89 -19.28
CA MET A 411 -11.06 -23.83 -19.89
C MET A 411 -11.04 -24.07 -21.41
N PRO A 412 -11.17 -23.03 -22.25
CA PRO A 412 -10.63 -23.15 -23.60
C PRO A 412 -9.15 -23.54 -23.46
N VAL A 413 -8.78 -24.62 -24.14
CA VAL A 413 -7.43 -25.19 -24.21
C VAL A 413 -6.41 -24.07 -24.43
N LEU A 414 -5.28 -24.11 -23.73
CA LEU A 414 -4.15 -23.19 -23.95
C LEU A 414 -3.79 -23.22 -25.44
N HIS A 415 -4.00 -22.10 -26.14
CA HIS A 415 -3.73 -22.05 -27.57
C HIS A 415 -2.21 -22.04 -27.77
N VAL A 416 -1.65 -23.06 -28.43
CA VAL A 416 -0.19 -23.10 -28.67
C VAL A 416 0.09 -22.56 -30.07
N GLU A 417 0.94 -21.56 -30.15
CA GLU A 417 1.39 -20.96 -31.40
C GLU A 417 2.91 -21.04 -31.52
N ASP A 418 3.40 -21.48 -32.68
CA ASP A 418 4.84 -21.56 -32.96
C ASP A 418 5.31 -20.29 -33.68
N LEU A 419 6.13 -19.50 -32.98
CA LEU A 419 6.73 -18.26 -33.48
C LEU A 419 8.22 -18.41 -33.79
N ARG A 420 8.80 -19.62 -33.78
CA ARG A 420 10.25 -19.83 -34.05
C ARG A 420 10.70 -19.29 -35.40
N GLN A 421 9.78 -19.23 -36.37
CA GLN A 421 10.05 -18.72 -37.71
C GLN A 421 9.77 -17.22 -37.87
N MET A 422 9.09 -16.59 -36.91
CA MET A 422 8.67 -15.19 -36.96
C MET A 422 8.75 -14.53 -35.57
N PRO A 423 9.92 -14.58 -34.88
CA PRO A 423 10.06 -14.08 -33.52
C PRO A 423 9.77 -12.57 -33.41
N GLU A 424 9.89 -11.81 -34.50
CA GLU A 424 9.52 -10.40 -34.58
C GLU A 424 8.01 -10.14 -34.36
N THR A 425 7.15 -11.15 -34.54
CA THR A 425 5.69 -11.04 -34.33
C THR A 425 5.25 -11.24 -32.88
N LEU A 426 6.15 -11.61 -31.98
CA LEU A 426 5.88 -11.78 -30.54
C LEU A 426 5.20 -10.54 -29.93
N ALA A 427 5.64 -9.34 -30.31
CA ALA A 427 5.07 -8.07 -29.84
C ALA A 427 3.63 -7.83 -30.34
N GLU A 428 3.27 -8.36 -31.51
CA GLU A 428 1.92 -8.25 -32.07
C GLU A 428 0.97 -9.23 -31.37
N ARG A 429 1.37 -10.50 -31.17
CA ARG A 429 0.56 -11.48 -30.44
C ARG A 429 0.27 -11.08 -28.99
N VAL A 430 1.27 -10.52 -28.31
CA VAL A 430 1.10 -9.92 -26.97
C VAL A 430 0.02 -8.84 -27.01
N ALA A 431 0.07 -7.91 -27.96
CA ALA A 431 -0.87 -6.80 -28.06
C ALA A 431 -2.30 -7.24 -28.46
N VAL A 432 -2.44 -8.21 -29.36
CA VAL A 432 -3.73 -8.70 -29.86
C VAL A 432 -4.52 -9.43 -28.77
N GLU A 433 -3.89 -10.36 -28.04
CA GLU A 433 -4.56 -11.05 -26.91
C GLU A 433 -4.78 -10.10 -25.72
N ALA A 434 -3.83 -9.20 -25.43
CA ALA A 434 -4.00 -8.18 -24.39
C ALA A 434 -5.19 -7.23 -24.64
N THR A 435 -5.48 -6.87 -25.89
CA THR A 435 -6.58 -5.92 -26.23
C THR A 435 -7.89 -6.61 -26.63
N ALA A 436 -7.88 -7.93 -26.81
CA ALA A 436 -9.10 -8.65 -27.18
C ALA A 436 -10.18 -8.54 -26.09
N ALA A 437 -11.39 -8.08 -26.45
CA ALA A 437 -12.48 -7.90 -25.50
C ALA A 437 -12.91 -9.22 -24.82
N PHE A 438 -13.29 -9.16 -23.55
CA PHE A 438 -13.97 -10.29 -22.86
C PHE A 438 -15.49 -10.16 -22.95
N ASP A 439 -16.21 -11.27 -23.01
CA ASP A 439 -17.65 -11.25 -22.78
C ASP A 439 -17.94 -11.60 -21.31
N LEU A 440 -18.22 -10.55 -20.52
CA LEU A 440 -18.51 -10.66 -19.09
C LEU A 440 -19.73 -11.52 -18.77
N THR A 441 -20.64 -11.72 -19.73
CA THR A 441 -21.87 -12.50 -19.55
C THR A 441 -21.69 -13.99 -19.80
N ARG A 442 -20.64 -14.37 -20.54
CA ARG A 442 -20.41 -15.76 -20.95
C ARG A 442 -19.32 -16.46 -20.15
N GLY A 443 -18.22 -15.78 -19.83
CA GLY A 443 -17.04 -16.37 -19.20
C GLY A 443 -16.45 -17.56 -20.00
N PRO A 444 -15.37 -18.20 -19.52
CA PRO A 444 -14.50 -17.78 -18.41
C PRO A 444 -13.77 -16.46 -18.72
N LEU A 445 -13.38 -15.72 -17.69
CA LEU A 445 -12.74 -14.40 -17.82
C LEU A 445 -11.22 -14.48 -17.73
N ILE A 446 -10.71 -15.54 -18.32
CA ILE A 446 -9.30 -15.85 -18.50
C ILE A 446 -9.11 -16.48 -19.88
N ARG A 447 -8.04 -16.09 -20.58
CA ARG A 447 -7.58 -16.68 -21.84
C ARG A 447 -6.10 -16.97 -21.73
N GLY A 448 -5.62 -17.96 -22.49
CA GLY A 448 -4.22 -18.34 -22.46
C GLY A 448 -3.70 -18.76 -23.84
N CYS A 449 -2.49 -18.33 -24.16
CA CYS A 449 -1.77 -18.66 -25.37
C CYS A 449 -0.31 -18.98 -25.04
N LEU A 450 0.25 -20.08 -25.56
CA LEU A 450 1.67 -20.41 -25.41
C LEU A 450 2.38 -20.15 -26.73
N LEU A 451 3.30 -19.18 -26.74
CA LEU A 451 4.09 -18.84 -27.90
C LEU A 451 5.44 -19.57 -27.82
N GLN A 452 5.74 -20.48 -28.73
CA GLN A 452 7.08 -21.08 -28.81
C GLN A 452 7.99 -20.18 -29.65
N VAL A 453 9.04 -19.59 -29.07
CA VAL A 453 9.92 -18.63 -29.75
C VAL A 453 11.24 -19.28 -30.16
N GLU A 454 11.72 -20.25 -29.39
CA GLU A 454 12.85 -21.13 -29.70
C GLU A 454 12.54 -22.56 -29.18
N ASP A 455 13.40 -23.53 -29.49
CA ASP A 455 13.20 -24.93 -29.06
C ASP A 455 13.12 -25.07 -27.53
N GLU A 456 13.93 -24.29 -26.81
CA GLU A 456 13.96 -24.19 -25.36
C GLU A 456 13.72 -22.74 -24.87
N GLN A 457 12.98 -21.91 -25.62
CA GLN A 457 12.40 -20.65 -25.10
C GLN A 457 10.95 -20.48 -25.57
N HIS A 458 10.02 -20.44 -24.61
CA HIS A 458 8.59 -20.19 -24.84
C HIS A 458 8.16 -18.90 -24.12
N VAL A 459 7.05 -18.28 -24.53
CA VAL A 459 6.37 -17.17 -23.85
C VAL A 459 4.90 -17.53 -23.67
N LEU A 460 4.51 -17.88 -22.46
CA LEU A 460 3.14 -18.14 -22.05
C LEU A 460 2.41 -16.82 -21.77
N LEU A 461 1.39 -16.51 -22.56
CA LEU A 461 0.44 -15.43 -22.36
C LEU A 461 -0.79 -15.94 -21.59
N LEU A 462 -1.17 -15.25 -20.52
CA LEU A 462 -2.41 -15.47 -19.76
C LEU A 462 -3.08 -14.12 -19.54
N THR A 463 -4.23 -13.86 -20.16
CA THR A 463 -4.98 -12.62 -19.95
C THR A 463 -6.19 -12.89 -19.09
N VAL A 464 -6.42 -12.08 -18.07
CA VAL A 464 -7.61 -12.12 -17.22
C VAL A 464 -8.34 -10.78 -17.27
N HIS A 465 -9.66 -10.76 -17.05
CA HIS A 465 -10.37 -9.49 -16.90
C HIS A 465 -10.25 -8.95 -15.45
N HIS A 466 -10.06 -7.64 -15.29
CA HIS A 466 -9.82 -7.01 -13.98
C HIS A 466 -10.99 -7.16 -12.99
N ILE A 467 -12.18 -7.49 -13.50
CA ILE A 467 -13.35 -7.78 -12.67
C ILE A 467 -13.21 -9.10 -11.88
N VAL A 468 -12.30 -10.00 -12.25
CA VAL A 468 -12.12 -11.30 -11.56
C VAL A 468 -10.74 -11.49 -10.93
N ALA A 469 -9.81 -10.58 -11.21
CA ALA A 469 -8.42 -10.68 -10.80
C ALA A 469 -7.74 -9.30 -10.75
N ASP A 470 -6.54 -9.31 -10.20
CA ASP A 470 -5.63 -8.21 -9.90
C ASP A 470 -4.19 -8.75 -9.98
N GLY A 471 -3.18 -7.93 -9.69
CA GLY A 471 -1.78 -8.32 -9.79
C GLY A 471 -1.31 -9.32 -8.72
N TRP A 472 -1.90 -9.36 -7.53
CA TRP A 472 -1.56 -10.36 -6.51
C TRP A 472 -2.39 -11.64 -6.66
N SER A 473 -3.63 -11.56 -7.15
CA SER A 473 -4.33 -12.71 -7.75
C SER A 473 -3.49 -13.32 -8.88
N LEU A 474 -2.87 -12.51 -9.74
CA LEU A 474 -1.89 -12.97 -10.74
C LEU A 474 -0.63 -13.57 -10.10
N GLY A 475 -0.17 -12.99 -8.99
CA GLY A 475 0.91 -13.55 -8.18
C GLY A 475 0.53 -14.92 -7.61
N VAL A 476 -0.68 -15.11 -7.08
CA VAL A 476 -1.19 -16.41 -6.60
C VAL A 476 -1.31 -17.40 -7.77
N LEU A 477 -1.84 -16.96 -8.90
CA LEU A 477 -1.94 -17.74 -10.13
C LEU A 477 -0.57 -18.26 -10.58
N THR A 478 0.45 -17.40 -10.56
CA THR A 478 1.83 -17.78 -10.90
C THR A 478 2.44 -18.71 -9.85
N ARG A 479 2.23 -18.43 -8.55
CA ARG A 479 2.71 -19.27 -7.44
C ARG A 479 2.04 -20.65 -7.37
N GLU A 480 0.86 -20.84 -7.99
CA GLU A 480 0.23 -22.15 -8.16
C GLU A 480 0.61 -22.84 -9.48
N LEU A 481 0.81 -22.08 -10.56
CA LEU A 481 1.26 -22.62 -11.87
C LEU A 481 2.64 -23.28 -11.79
N LEU A 482 3.46 -22.79 -10.87
CA LEU A 482 4.79 -23.33 -10.57
C LEU A 482 4.77 -24.56 -9.66
N ALA A 483 3.72 -24.70 -8.85
CA ALA A 483 3.60 -25.75 -7.84
C ALA A 483 2.90 -27.02 -8.37
N LEU A 484 2.14 -26.89 -9.46
CA LEU A 484 1.43 -27.94 -10.19
C LEU A 484 2.25 -28.38 -11.40
#